data_AF-A0A8T0MCX7-F1
#
_entry.id   AF-A0A8T0MCX7-F1
#
_cell.length_a   1.000
_cell.length_b   1.000
_cell.length_c   1.000
_cell.angle_alpha   90.00
_cell.angle_beta   90.00
_cell.angle_gamma   90.00
#
_symmetry.space_group_name_H-M   'P 1'
#
loop_
_entity.id
_entity.type
_entity.pdbx_description
1 polymer ?
#
loop_
_entity_poly.entity_id
_entity_poly.type
_entity_poly.pdbx_seq_one_letter_code
_entity_poly.pdbx_strand_id
1 'polypeptide(L)'
;MSFRKTFFQRQLDDDSSSDDDDYVMMSSALLMNPFSNVERKQGGSVPGHAGIYRDRESGHNRMFQDYLADNPTYGPQIFRRSEDRQQSRC
;
A
#
# COMPACT_ATOMS: atom_id res chain seq x y z
N MET A 1 -39.58 -3.59 -25.35
CA MET A 1 -38.81 -3.93 -24.13
C MET A 1 -37.53 -4.61 -24.58
N SER A 2 -36.37 -3.97 -24.40
CA SER A 2 -35.09 -4.46 -24.92
C SER A 2 -34.39 -5.34 -23.89
N PHE A 3 -34.28 -6.63 -24.16
CA PHE A 3 -33.47 -7.53 -23.35
C PHE A 3 -31.99 -7.29 -23.69
N ARG A 4 -31.24 -6.77 -22.73
CA ARG A 4 -29.79 -6.63 -22.85
C ARG A 4 -29.17 -7.98 -22.54
N LYS A 5 -28.60 -8.65 -23.55
CA LYS A 5 -27.76 -9.84 -23.34
C LYS A 5 -26.61 -9.47 -22.40
N THR A 6 -26.39 -10.28 -21.37
CA THR A 6 -25.26 -10.13 -20.46
C THR A 6 -23.97 -10.42 -21.21
N PHE A 7 -22.86 -9.84 -20.74
CA PHE A 7 -21.53 -10.05 -21.30
C PHE A 7 -21.20 -11.54 -21.49
N PHE A 8 -21.60 -12.36 -20.50
CA PHE A 8 -21.48 -13.82 -20.53
C PHE A 8 -22.22 -14.48 -21.70
N GLN A 9 -23.45 -14.03 -22.01
CA GLN A 9 -24.25 -14.62 -23.09
C GLN A 9 -23.66 -14.35 -24.48
N ARG A 10 -22.83 -13.31 -24.62
CA ARG A 10 -22.15 -12.99 -25.89
C ARG A 10 -20.93 -13.88 -26.14
N GLN A 11 -20.39 -14.48 -25.08
CA GLN A 11 -19.13 -15.24 -25.12
C GLN A 11 -19.36 -16.72 -25.47
N LEU A 12 -20.59 -17.22 -25.34
CA LEU A 12 -20.95 -18.62 -25.61
C LEU A 12 -21.36 -18.88 -27.08
N ASP A 13 -21.62 -17.83 -27.87
CA ASP A 13 -22.07 -17.93 -29.26
C ASP A 13 -20.89 -17.88 -30.28
N ASP A 14 -19.63 -17.86 -29.83
CA ASP A 14 -18.44 -17.88 -30.69
C ASP A 14 -17.92 -19.32 -30.83
N ASP A 15 -18.40 -19.98 -31.89
CA ASP A 15 -18.10 -21.35 -32.26
C ASP A 15 -16.87 -21.33 -33.18
N SER A 16 -15.66 -21.66 -32.69
CA SER A 16 -14.57 -22.17 -33.54
C SER A 16 -13.33 -22.69 -32.79
N SER A 17 -13.26 -24.02 -32.69
CA SER A 17 -12.10 -24.87 -33.01
C SER A 17 -10.89 -24.97 -32.05
N SER A 18 -11.00 -25.92 -31.12
CA SER A 18 -10.08 -27.05 -30.86
C SER A 18 -8.59 -26.75 -30.67
N ASP A 19 -8.16 -26.60 -29.42
CA ASP A 19 -6.79 -26.86 -28.99
C ASP A 19 -6.88 -27.63 -27.67
N ASP A 20 -6.50 -28.92 -27.65
CA ASP A 20 -6.58 -29.84 -26.49
C ASP A 20 -5.93 -29.27 -25.20
N ASP A 21 -5.16 -28.20 -25.35
CA ASP A 21 -4.53 -27.38 -24.31
C ASP A 21 -5.52 -26.53 -23.49
N ASP A 22 -6.72 -26.21 -23.97
CA ASP A 22 -7.72 -25.46 -23.20
C ASP A 22 -8.40 -26.33 -22.12
N TYR A 23 -8.62 -27.62 -22.41
CA TYR A 23 -9.16 -28.60 -21.47
C TYR A 23 -8.20 -28.89 -20.31
N VAL A 24 -6.91 -29.05 -20.61
CA VAL A 24 -5.87 -29.25 -19.58
C VAL A 24 -5.62 -27.96 -18.79
N MET A 25 -5.69 -26.77 -19.41
CA MET A 25 -5.58 -25.49 -18.71
C MET A 25 -6.74 -25.30 -17.73
N MET A 26 -7.99 -25.53 -18.16
CA MET A 26 -9.17 -25.36 -17.29
C MET A 26 -9.19 -26.39 -16.15
N SER A 27 -8.82 -27.64 -16.43
CA SER A 27 -8.67 -28.70 -15.41
C SER A 27 -7.57 -28.36 -14.40
N SER A 28 -6.44 -27.80 -14.86
CA SER A 28 -5.35 -27.36 -13.99
C SER A 28 -5.78 -26.21 -13.08
N ALA A 29 -6.55 -25.24 -13.59
CA ALA A 29 -7.06 -24.11 -12.82
C ALA A 29 -8.05 -24.54 -11.73
N LEU A 30 -8.89 -25.53 -12.02
CA LEU A 30 -9.87 -26.10 -11.08
C LEU A 30 -9.20 -26.92 -9.96
N LEU A 31 -8.13 -27.66 -10.28
CA LEU A 31 -7.35 -28.44 -9.31
C LEU A 31 -6.43 -27.56 -8.44
N MET A 32 -5.95 -26.44 -8.97
CA MET A 32 -5.04 -25.54 -8.25
C MET A 32 -5.77 -24.53 -7.35
N ASN A 33 -7.09 -24.32 -7.53
CA ASN A 33 -7.83 -23.40 -6.67
C ASN A 33 -9.31 -23.75 -6.46
N PRO A 34 -9.59 -24.46 -5.36
CA PRO A 34 -10.79 -24.17 -4.59
C PRO A 34 -10.38 -23.91 -3.13
N PHE A 35 -10.57 -22.67 -2.65
CA PHE A 35 -10.44 -22.27 -1.23
C PHE A 35 -9.10 -21.68 -0.74
N SER A 36 -8.32 -21.00 -1.59
CA SER A 36 -7.41 -19.96 -1.06
C SER A 36 -8.02 -18.54 -1.11
N ASN A 37 -9.36 -18.44 -1.16
CA ASN A 37 -10.07 -17.24 -0.74
C ASN A 37 -10.17 -17.19 0.80
N VAL A 38 -9.06 -17.47 1.49
CA VAL A 38 -8.89 -16.86 2.81
C VAL A 38 -8.69 -15.40 2.47
N GLU A 39 -9.79 -14.64 2.45
CA GLU A 39 -9.73 -13.19 2.41
C GLU A 39 -8.63 -12.79 3.37
N ARG A 40 -7.56 -12.18 2.84
CA ARG A 40 -6.49 -11.71 3.71
C ARG A 40 -7.15 -10.63 4.56
N LYS A 41 -7.58 -11.01 5.77
CA LYS A 41 -8.06 -10.08 6.77
C LYS A 41 -6.97 -9.03 6.89
N GLN A 42 -7.28 -7.81 6.46
CA GLN A 42 -6.37 -6.68 6.60
C GLN A 42 -5.88 -6.69 8.05
N GLY A 43 -4.56 -6.80 8.21
CA GLY A 43 -3.91 -7.17 9.45
C GLY A 43 -4.40 -6.31 10.62
N GLY A 44 -5.25 -6.90 11.45
CA GLY A 44 -5.74 -6.28 12.67
C GLY A 44 -4.63 -6.18 13.72
N SER A 45 -4.93 -5.46 14.80
CA SER A 45 -4.06 -5.45 15.98
C SER A 45 -3.86 -6.89 16.49
N VAL A 46 -2.60 -7.27 16.73
CA VAL A 46 -2.27 -8.57 17.33
C VAL A 46 -2.57 -8.49 18.83
N PRO A 47 -3.51 -9.29 19.35
CA PRO A 47 -3.81 -9.30 20.78
C PRO A 47 -2.55 -9.69 21.57
N GLY A 48 -2.25 -8.95 22.64
CA GLY A 48 -1.04 -9.15 23.44
C GLY A 48 0.19 -8.35 22.97
N HIS A 49 0.06 -7.51 21.95
CA HIS A 49 1.11 -6.53 21.63
C HIS A 49 1.18 -5.44 22.72
N ALA A 50 2.06 -5.63 23.70
CA ALA A 50 2.34 -4.62 24.72
C ALA A 50 3.11 -3.44 24.09
N GLY A 51 2.53 -2.25 24.17
CA GLY A 51 3.20 -1.03 23.73
C GLY A 51 4.36 -0.68 24.65
N ILE A 52 5.60 -0.73 24.14
CA ILE A 52 6.76 -0.26 24.88
C ILE A 52 6.69 1.27 24.99
N TYR A 53 6.78 1.79 26.23
CA TYR A 53 6.93 3.22 26.48
C TYR A 53 8.36 3.64 26.14
N ARG A 54 8.53 4.31 25.00
CA ARG A 54 9.82 4.78 24.49
C ARG A 54 10.08 6.26 24.77
N ASP A 55 9.30 6.86 25.67
CA ASP A 55 9.42 8.28 26.01
C ASP A 55 9.37 9.19 24.77
N ARG A 56 8.30 9.02 23.97
CA ARG A 56 8.13 9.69 22.67
C ARG A 56 8.09 11.21 22.82
N GLU A 57 7.57 11.69 23.94
CA GLU A 57 7.47 13.12 24.24
C GLU A 57 8.87 13.75 24.43
N SER A 58 9.74 13.12 25.22
CA SER A 58 11.11 13.65 25.37
C SER A 58 11.91 13.55 24.08
N GLY A 59 11.73 12.46 23.32
CA GLY A 59 12.33 12.32 21.99
C GLY A 59 11.88 13.42 21.04
N HIS A 60 10.59 13.77 21.06
CA HIS A 60 10.04 14.89 20.29
C HIS A 60 10.65 16.23 20.72
N ASN A 61 10.70 16.50 22.03
CA ASN A 61 11.25 17.75 22.55
C ASN A 61 12.72 17.94 22.17
N ARG A 62 13.52 16.87 22.20
CA ARG A 62 14.93 16.92 21.75
C ARG A 62 15.03 17.22 20.26
N MET A 63 14.28 16.51 19.43
CA MET A 63 14.25 16.80 17.99
C MET A 63 13.80 18.23 17.69
N PHE A 64 12.82 18.75 18.43
CA PHE A 64 12.39 20.13 18.28
C PHE A 64 13.51 21.11 18.65
N GLN A 65 14.14 20.94 19.81
CA GLN A 65 15.24 21.81 20.26
C GLN A 65 16.44 21.78 19.31
N ASP A 66 16.77 20.61 18.77
CA ASP A 66 17.97 20.45 17.95
C ASP A 66 17.81 21.03 16.53
N TYR A 67 16.59 21.06 15.97
CA TYR A 67 16.34 21.36 14.55
C TYR A 67 15.36 22.50 14.29
N LEU A 68 14.34 22.68 15.13
CA LEU A 68 13.16 23.52 14.84
C LEU A 68 12.99 24.72 15.78
N ALA A 69 13.71 24.76 16.90
CA ALA A 69 13.71 25.89 17.81
C ALA A 69 14.35 27.12 17.19
N ASP A 70 14.07 28.31 17.73
CA ASP A 70 14.62 29.58 17.24
C ASP A 70 16.15 29.62 17.30
N ASN A 71 16.73 28.93 18.28
CA ASN A 71 18.18 28.72 18.41
C ASN A 71 18.48 27.22 18.36
N PRO A 72 18.48 26.60 17.17
CA PRO A 72 18.64 25.17 17.05
C PRO A 72 20.10 24.77 17.32
N THR A 73 20.31 23.61 17.98
CA THR A 73 21.65 23.04 18.21
C THR A 73 22.41 22.86 16.90
N TYR A 74 21.71 22.42 15.85
CA TYR A 74 22.28 22.28 14.52
C TYR A 74 21.86 23.45 13.62
N GLY A 75 22.76 24.41 13.45
CA GLY A 75 22.53 25.57 12.58
C GLY A 75 22.55 25.26 11.08
N PRO A 76 22.16 26.23 10.24
CA PRO A 76 22.01 26.07 8.78
C PRO A 76 23.28 25.57 8.08
N GLN A 77 24.45 25.91 8.61
CA GLN A 77 25.77 25.49 8.13
C GLN A 77 26.00 23.97 8.11
N ILE A 78 25.26 23.21 8.92
CA ILE A 78 25.40 21.76 9.05
C ILE A 78 24.55 21.04 8.00
N PHE A 79 23.44 21.65 7.59
CA PHE A 79 22.62 21.12 6.52
C PHE A 79 23.33 21.35 5.18
N ARG A 80 23.68 20.26 4.49
CA ARG A 80 24.36 20.29 3.19
C ARG A 80 23.52 20.88 2.04
N ARG A 81 22.33 21.40 2.34
CA ARG A 81 21.42 22.01 1.36
C ARG A 81 21.11 23.42 1.82
N SER A 82 21.88 24.34 1.27
CA SER A 82 21.77 25.79 1.42
C SER A 82 20.38 26.27 0.99
N GLU A 83 19.56 26.68 1.96
CA GLU A 83 18.40 27.53 1.69
C GLU A 83 18.68 28.95 2.19
N ASP A 84 19.66 29.57 1.53
CA ASP A 84 20.07 30.95 1.70
C ASP A 84 19.13 31.91 0.94
N ARG A 85 17.80 31.72 1.06
CA ARG A 85 16.83 32.49 0.25
C ARG A 85 15.64 33.11 0.99
N GLN A 86 15.26 32.72 2.20
CA GLN A 86 13.93 33.09 2.72
C GLN A 86 13.88 34.01 3.95
N GLN A 87 14.95 34.74 4.30
CA GLN A 87 14.92 35.67 5.45
C GLN A 87 15.28 37.13 5.12
N SER A 88 15.27 37.53 3.85
CA SER A 88 15.52 38.94 3.44
C SER A 88 14.28 39.71 2.96
N ARG A 89 13.07 39.26 3.32
CA ARG A 89 11.83 40.04 3.15
C ARG A 89 10.89 39.83 4.33
N CYS A 90 11.09 40.65 5.36
CA CYS A 90 10.08 41.35 6.14
C CYS A 90 10.76 42.57 6.77
#